data_AF-A0A938ZXM8-F1
#
_entry.id   AF-A0A938ZXM8-F1
#
_cell.length_a   1.000
_cell.length_b   1.000
_cell.length_c   1.000
_cell.angle_alpha   90.00
_cell.angle_beta   90.00
_cell.angle_gamma   90.00
#
_symmetry.space_group_name_H-M   'P 1'
#
loop_
_entity.id
_entity.type
_entity.pdbx_description
1 polymer ?
#
loop_
_entity_poly.entity_id
_entity_poly.type
_entity_poly.pdbx_seq_one_letter_code
_entity_poly.pdbx_strand_id
1 'polypeptide(L)' 'MRYTVVIEKGATSYGAYVPDLPGCVAVGETLEEVKQMIAEAIEFHIEGMLEDGLPIPKPTSIAHEVEVANYSKI' A
#
# COMPACT_ATOMS: atom_id res chain seq x y z
N MET A 1 14.67 -0.65 -2.05
CA MET A 1 13.86 -1.88 -2.26
C MET A 1 12.58 -1.48 -3.00
N ARG A 2 11.71 -2.41 -3.40
CA ARG A 2 10.40 -2.06 -3.99
C ARG A 2 9.33 -2.91 -3.32
N TYR A 3 8.38 -2.25 -2.65
CA TYR A 3 7.23 -2.91 -2.05
C TYR A 3 6.00 -2.75 -2.95
N THR A 4 5.15 -3.77 -2.97
CA THR A 4 3.84 -3.70 -3.63
C THR A 4 2.86 -2.97 -2.71
N VAL A 5 2.20 -1.93 -3.23
CA VAL A 5 1.18 -1.18 -2.51
C VAL A 5 -0.18 -1.49 -3.12
N VAL A 6 -1.16 -1.82 -2.30
CA VAL A 6 -2.57 -1.93 -2.71
C VAL A 6 -3.24 -0.61 -2.37
N ILE A 7 -3.96 -0.03 -3.34
CA ILE A 7 -4.72 1.21 -3.16
C ILE A 7 -6.19 0.91 -3.44
N GLU A 8 -7.06 1.24 -2.49
CA GLU A 8 -8.50 1.06 -2.57
C GLU A 8 -9.20 2.41 -2.60
N LYS A 9 -10.18 2.56 -3.51
CA LYS A 9 -11.01 3.76 -3.57
C LYS A 9 -12.21 3.60 -2.64
N GLY A 10 -12.30 4.49 -1.65
CA GLY A 10 -13.47 4.67 -0.80
C GLY A 10 -14.49 5.64 -1.40
N ALA A 11 -15.50 6.00 -0.60
CA ALA A 11 -16.55 6.93 -1.03
C ALA A 11 -16.03 8.35 -1.30
N THR A 12 -15.11 8.83 -0.46
CA THR A 12 -14.57 10.21 -0.51
C THR A 12 -13.05 10.28 -0.46
N SER A 13 -12.37 9.12 -0.39
CA SER A 13 -10.92 9.05 -0.19
C SER A 13 -10.35 7.78 -0.83
N TYR A 14 -9.04 7.64 -0.75
CA TYR A 14 -8.28 6.44 -1.09
C TYR A 14 -7.56 5.94 0.17
N GLY A 15 -7.61 4.63 0.39
CA GLY A 15 -6.77 3.96 1.38
C GLY A 15 -5.63 3.22 0.67
N ALA A 16 -4.46 3.16 1.28
CA ALA A 16 -3.34 2.37 0.81
C ALA A 16 -2.73 1.53 1.93
N TYR A 17 -2.24 0.34 1.60
CA TYR A 17 -1.52 -0.53 2.52
C TYR A 17 -0.44 -1.35 1.80
N VAL A 18 0.53 -1.82 2.57
CA VAL A 18 1.66 -2.63 2.08
C VAL A 18 1.56 -4.05 2.63
N PRO A 19 1.26 -5.08 1.83
CA PRO A 19 1.08 -6.44 2.35
C PRO A 19 2.33 -7.01 3.02
N ASP A 20 3.52 -6.67 2.50
CA ASP A 20 4.80 -7.11 3.05
C ASP A 20 5.26 -6.30 4.28
N LEU A 21 4.59 -5.19 4.62
CA LEU A 21 4.86 -4.38 5.82
C LEU A 21 3.55 -4.19 6.61
N PRO A 22 3.08 -5.20 7.36
CA PRO A 22 1.83 -5.13 8.11
C PRO A 22 1.78 -3.94 9.06
N GLY A 23 0.72 -3.15 8.97
CA GLY A 23 0.55 -1.92 9.75
C GLY A 23 1.02 -0.64 9.06
N CYS A 24 1.73 -0.75 7.93
CA CYS A 24 2.06 0.40 7.09
C CYS A 24 0.87 0.75 6.17
N VAL A 25 0.17 1.83 6.51
CA VAL A 25 -1.06 2.28 5.85
C VAL A 25 -1.08 3.80 5.66
N ALA A 26 -1.86 4.28 4.69
CA ALA A 26 -2.09 5.70 4.46
C ALA A 26 -3.52 5.96 3.94
N VAL A 27 -4.03 7.17 4.13
CA VAL A 27 -5.34 7.60 3.60
C VAL A 27 -5.22 9.02 3.04
N GLY A 28 -5.62 9.22 1.78
CA GLY A 28 -5.63 10.54 1.12
C GLY A 28 -6.91 10.81 0.34
N GLU A 29 -7.24 12.08 0.13
CA GLU A 29 -8.41 12.51 -0.64
C GLU A 29 -8.21 12.25 -2.14
N THR A 30 -6.96 12.26 -2.60
CA THR A 30 -6.61 11.99 -4.01
C THR A 30 -5.70 10.78 -4.18
N LEU A 31 -5.71 10.21 -5.38
CA LEU A 31 -4.81 9.10 -5.74
C LEU A 31 -3.34 9.50 -5.63
N GLU A 32 -2.99 10.73 -5.96
CA GLU A 32 -1.61 11.22 -5.87
C GLU A 32 -1.19 11.45 -4.42
N GLU A 33 -2.08 12.00 -3.61
CA GLU A 33 -1.85 12.21 -2.18
C GLU A 33 -1.61 10.88 -1.45
N VAL A 34 -2.47 9.87 -1.65
CA VAL A 34 -2.31 8.58 -0.97
C VAL A 34 -1.01 7.86 -1.40
N LYS A 35 -0.59 8.01 -2.67
CA LYS A 35 0.70 7.48 -3.16
C LYS A 35 1.89 8.16 -2.50
N GLN A 36 1.84 9.46 -2.32
CA GLN A 36 2.89 10.21 -1.64
C GLN A 36 2.98 9.77 -0.16
N MET A 37 1.85 9.77 0.54
CA MET A 37 1.84 9.44 1.97
C MET A 37 2.22 8.00 2.27
N ILE A 38 1.81 7.02 1.44
CA ILE A 38 2.22 5.63 1.67
C ILE A 38 3.73 5.44 1.43
N ALA A 39 4.33 6.18 0.49
CA ALA A 39 5.78 6.16 0.31
C ALA A 39 6.51 6.70 1.54
N GLU A 40 6.05 7.83 2.09
CA GLU A 40 6.59 8.40 3.33
C GLU A 40 6.40 7.45 4.52
N ALA A 41 5.22 6.82 4.64
CA ALA A 41 4.93 5.85 5.70
C ALA A 41 5.82 4.60 5.62
N ILE A 42 6.18 4.15 4.42
CA ILE A 42 7.12 3.03 4.23
C ILE A 42 8.51 3.40 4.75
N GLU A 43 9.04 4.56 4.35
CA GLU A 43 10.36 5.01 4.79
C GLU A 43 10.38 5.18 6.32
N PHE A 44 9.39 5.86 6.89
CA PHE A 44 9.27 6.05 8.33
C PHE A 44 9.15 4.71 9.10
N HIS A 45 8.38 3.76 8.58
CA HIS A 45 8.23 2.44 9.22
C HIS A 45 9.56 1.67 9.20
N ILE A 46 10.29 1.70 8.08
CA ILE A 46 11.60 1.04 7.97
C ILE A 46 12.62 1.68 8.91
N GLU A 47 12.65 3.01 8.99
CA GLU A 47 13.52 3.74 9.94
C GLU A 47 13.25 3.29 11.38
N GLY A 48 11.99 3.27 11.82
CA GLY A 48 11.63 2.80 13.16
C GLY A 48 12.04 1.34 13.42
N MET A 49 11.87 0.44 12.44
CA MET A 49 12.32 -0.95 12.57
C MET A 49 13.85 -1.05 12.71
N LEU A 50 14.61 -0.22 11.99
CA LEU A 50 16.06 -0.17 12.11
C LEU A 50 16.51 0.31 13.49
N GLU A 51 15.84 1.34 14.04
CA GLU A 51 16.10 1.87 15.39
C GLU A 51 15.82 0.82 16.47
N ASP A 52 14.77 0.03 16.31
CA ASP A 52 14.40 -1.06 17.22
C ASP A 52 15.24 -2.34 17.02
N GLY A 53 16.15 -2.36 16.05
CA GLY A 53 16.96 -3.54 15.73
C GLY A 53 16.17 -4.71 15.15
N LEU A 54 15.01 -4.43 14.54
CA LEU A 54 14.14 -5.41 13.93
C LEU A 54 14.57 -5.72 12.48
N PRO A 55 14.38 -6.96 12.00
CA PRO A 55 14.69 -7.31 10.63
C PRO A 55 13.68 -6.69 9.65
N ILE A 56 14.18 -6.07 8.58
CA ILE A 56 13.34 -5.51 7.53
C ILE A 56 12.79 -6.63 6.64
N PRO A 57 11.45 -6.80 6.51
CA PRO A 57 10.83 -7.79 5.66
C PRO A 57 11.27 -7.60 4.20
N LYS A 58 11.58 -8.69 3.49
CA LYS A 58 11.86 -8.60 2.06
C LYS A 58 10.53 -8.46 1.31
N PRO A 59 10.47 -7.64 0.25
CA PRO A 59 9.28 -7.58 -0.60
C PRO A 59 9.09 -8.90 -1.33
N THR A 60 7.93 -9.52 -1.15
CA THR A 60 7.56 -10.81 -1.74
C THR A 60 6.22 -10.77 -2.47
N SER A 61 5.44 -9.70 -2.28
CA SER A 61 4.11 -9.57 -2.84
C SER A 61 4.15 -9.35 -4.36
N ILE A 62 3.40 -10.17 -5.09
CA ILE A 62 3.19 -10.06 -6.54
C ILE A 62 1.75 -9.63 -6.78
N ALA A 63 1.57 -8.52 -7.50
CA ALA A 63 0.25 -8.09 -7.98
C ALA A 63 -0.04 -8.73 -9.35
N HIS A 64 -1.26 -9.21 -9.54
CA HIS A 64 -1.76 -9.70 -10.82
C HIS A 64 -3.20 -9.26 -11.01
N GLU A 65 -3.48 -8.57 -12.11
CA GLU A 65 -4.83 -8.22 -12.52
C GLU A 65 -5.38 -9.30 -13.45
N VAL A 66 -6.65 -9.65 -13.26
CA VAL A 66 -7.34 -10.62 -14.10
C VAL A 66 -8.46 -9.90 -14.83
N GLU A 67 -8.46 -9.97 -16.17
CA GLU A 67 -9.56 -9.50 -16.99
C GLU A 67 -10.72 -10.50 -16.94
N VAL A 68 -11.92 -10.01 -16.66
CA VAL A 68 -13.15 -10.80 -16.63
C VAL A 68 -14.19 -10.15 -17.53
N ALA A 69 -15.18 -10.94 -17.99
CA ALA A 69 -16.29 -10.38 -18.74
C ALA A 69 -17.02 -9.29 -17.93
N ASN A 70 -17.45 -8.21 -18.60
CA ASN A 70 -18.26 -7.19 -17.95
C ASN A 70 -19.65 -7.77 -17.63
N TYR A 71 -20.00 -7.80 -16.34
CA TYR A 71 -21.33 -8.19 -15.87
C TYR A 71 -22.09 -6.94 -15.41
N SER A 72 -22.99 -6.42 -16.24
CA SER A 72 -24.00 -5.46 -15.79
C SER A 72 -25.11 -6.22 -15.05
N LYS A 73 -25.38 -5.85 -13.80
CA LYS A 73 -26.61 -6.27 -13.12
C LYS A 73 -27.81 -5.76 -13.94
N ILE A 74 -28.71 -6.67 -14.32
CA ILE A 74 -30.03 -6.36 -14.88
C ILE A 74 -30.83 -5.56 -13.86
#